data_AF-A0A3P6Q7X2-F1
#
_entry.id   AF-A0A3P6Q7X2-F1
#
_cell.length_a   1.000
_cell.length_b   1.000
_cell.length_c   1.000
_cell.angle_alpha   90.00
_cell.angle_beta   90.00
_cell.angle_gamma   90.00
#
_symmetry.space_group_name_H-M   'P 1'
#
loop_
_entity.id
_entity.type
_entity.pdbx_description
1 polymer ?
#
loop_
_entity_poly.entity_id
_entity_poly.type
_entity_poly.pdbx_seq_one_letter_code
_entity_poly.pdbx_strand_id
1 'polypeptide(L)'
;MNMFFSDWATKDIRRHLPFLYNCISQAFYSYPPAMKRFRSKVRVVHFIGPVKPWHQNINPATGTIIAQDQISQQSIDFLNFWWQIFTTDVKPKLNPDLGGPVGHLAGLHFASGPVTQPPKLPEVALDRQGSWERGEIDYTGADRFSNIKAALDKQLAK
;
A
#
# COMPACT_ATOMS: atom_id res chain seq x y z
N MET A 1 26.76 -4.33 -7.10
CA MET A 1 26.15 -3.02 -7.42
C MET A 1 26.72 -1.90 -6.54
N ASN A 2 26.48 -1.91 -5.22
CA ASN A 2 26.89 -0.81 -4.33
C ASN A 2 28.41 -0.60 -4.21
N MET A 3 29.23 -1.65 -4.31
CA MET A 3 30.70 -1.49 -4.36
C MET A 3 31.17 -0.73 -5.60
N PHE A 4 30.47 -0.88 -6.73
CA PHE A 4 30.80 -0.17 -7.96
C PHE A 4 30.28 1.27 -7.94
N PHE A 5 29.05 1.47 -7.46
CA PHE A 5 28.44 2.79 -7.23
C PHE A 5 28.61 3.23 -5.77
N SER A 6 29.84 3.23 -5.27
CA SER A 6 30.15 3.48 -3.84
C SER A 6 29.86 4.91 -3.40
N ASP A 7 29.76 5.85 -4.34
CA ASP A 7 29.46 7.27 -4.09
C ASP A 7 27.96 7.58 -4.04
N TRP A 8 27.08 6.57 -4.21
CA TRP A 8 25.63 6.75 -4.23
C TRP A 8 25.14 7.51 -2.99
N ALA A 9 25.62 7.17 -1.80
CA ALA A 9 25.12 7.73 -0.54
C ALA A 9 25.43 9.22 -0.34
N THR A 10 26.46 9.77 -0.97
CA THR A 10 26.99 11.10 -0.60
C THR A 10 27.09 12.10 -1.76
N LYS A 11 27.11 11.66 -3.02
CA LYS A 11 27.51 12.54 -4.13
C LYS A 11 26.40 13.41 -4.73
N ASP A 12 25.24 12.83 -5.05
CA ASP A 12 24.18 13.55 -5.77
C ASP A 12 22.80 13.06 -5.33
N ILE A 13 22.06 13.95 -4.66
CA ILE A 13 20.71 13.67 -4.16
C ILE A 13 19.72 13.30 -5.28
N ARG A 14 19.96 13.75 -6.51
CA ARG A 14 19.10 13.40 -7.67
C ARG A 14 19.19 11.93 -8.05
N ARG A 15 20.21 11.21 -7.55
CA ARG A 15 20.37 9.75 -7.71
C ARG A 15 19.72 8.97 -6.57
N HIS A 16 19.18 9.64 -5.55
CA HIS A 16 18.41 9.01 -4.48
C HIS A 16 16.96 8.94 -4.90
N LEU A 17 16.57 7.79 -5.40
CA LEU A 17 15.18 7.52 -5.68
C LEU A 17 14.37 7.62 -4.37
N PRO A 18 13.29 8.42 -4.31
CA PRO A 18 12.47 8.50 -3.11
C PRO A 18 11.94 7.14 -2.72
N PHE A 19 11.82 6.89 -1.41
CA PHE A 19 11.35 5.62 -0.86
C PHE A 19 10.00 5.16 -1.45
N LEU A 20 9.15 6.09 -1.87
CA LEU A 20 7.85 5.83 -2.50
C LEU A 20 7.94 5.01 -3.80
N TYR A 21 9.09 4.99 -4.47
CA TYR A 21 9.34 4.23 -5.70
C TYR A 21 10.10 2.92 -5.48
N ASN A 22 10.41 2.57 -4.23
CA ASN A 22 10.92 1.26 -3.84
C ASN A 22 10.52 0.98 -2.38
N CYS A 23 9.21 1.03 -2.11
CA CYS A 23 8.68 0.93 -0.76
C CYS A 23 8.66 -0.54 -0.33
N ILE A 24 9.58 -0.93 0.56
CA ILE A 24 9.67 -2.32 1.03
C ILE A 24 8.50 -2.69 1.95
N SER A 25 7.95 -3.89 1.78
CA SER A 25 6.78 -4.34 2.54
C SER A 25 7.02 -4.43 4.06
N GLN A 26 8.28 -4.57 4.49
CA GLN A 26 8.64 -4.57 5.91
C GLN A 26 8.40 -3.21 6.58
N ALA A 27 8.47 -2.11 5.81
CA ALA A 27 8.20 -0.76 6.32
C ALA A 27 6.75 -0.59 6.79
N PHE A 28 5.83 -1.45 6.32
CA PHE A 28 4.43 -1.45 6.74
C PHE A 28 4.26 -1.76 8.23
N TYR A 29 5.13 -2.63 8.76
CA TYR A 29 5.15 -2.98 10.17
C TYR A 29 6.08 -2.07 10.98
N SER A 30 7.28 -1.76 10.44
CA SER A 30 8.32 -1.10 11.25
C SER A 30 8.11 0.39 11.44
N TYR A 31 7.39 1.09 10.55
CA TYR A 31 7.15 2.53 10.70
C TYR A 31 5.71 2.97 10.39
N PRO A 32 4.73 2.58 11.23
CA PRO A 32 3.31 2.87 10.99
C PRO A 32 2.95 4.36 10.82
N PRO A 33 3.54 5.32 11.56
CA PRO A 33 3.28 6.76 11.34
C PRO A 33 3.60 7.23 9.92
N ALA A 34 4.75 6.85 9.37
CA ALA A 34 5.15 7.21 8.01
C ALA A 34 4.18 6.60 6.99
N MET A 35 3.77 5.36 7.19
CA MET A 35 2.77 4.72 6.33
C MET A 35 1.41 5.38 6.42
N LYS A 36 0.94 5.75 7.61
CA LYS A 36 -0.31 6.49 7.76
C LYS A 36 -0.29 7.81 6.99
N ARG A 37 0.85 8.50 6.96
CA ARG A 37 1.02 9.79 6.27
C ARG A 37 1.22 9.67 4.75
N PHE A 38 2.05 8.72 4.32
CA PHE A 38 2.56 8.66 2.94
C PHE A 38 2.06 7.47 2.13
N ARG A 39 1.25 6.54 2.69
CA ARG A 39 0.76 5.35 1.96
C ARG A 39 0.12 5.67 0.61
N SER A 40 -0.66 6.74 0.53
CA SER A 40 -1.39 7.14 -0.69
C SER A 40 -0.46 7.66 -1.79
N LYS A 41 0.79 7.99 -1.44
CA LYS A 41 1.81 8.46 -2.36
C LYS A 41 2.75 7.35 -2.83
N VAL A 42 2.63 6.12 -2.30
CA VAL A 42 3.44 4.98 -2.71
C VAL A 42 3.14 4.65 -4.18
N ARG A 43 4.19 4.50 -4.98
CA ARG A 43 4.11 4.20 -6.42
C ARG A 43 4.53 2.78 -6.74
N VAL A 44 5.52 2.25 -6.02
CA VAL A 44 6.03 0.89 -6.21
C VAL A 44 6.20 0.23 -4.85
N VAL A 45 5.64 -0.96 -4.71
CA VAL A 45 5.78 -1.81 -3.52
C VAL A 45 6.74 -2.96 -3.83
N HIS A 46 7.68 -3.20 -2.92
CA HIS A 46 8.66 -4.27 -3.02
C HIS A 46 8.46 -5.29 -1.90
N PHE A 47 7.92 -6.46 -2.26
CA PHE A 47 7.81 -7.62 -1.38
C PHE A 47 9.16 -8.34 -1.25
N ILE A 48 10.08 -7.76 -0.47
CA ILE A 48 11.47 -8.23 -0.38
C ILE A 48 11.61 -9.55 0.40
N GLY A 49 10.75 -9.77 1.40
CA GLY A 49 10.81 -10.94 2.29
C GLY A 49 10.67 -12.30 1.58
N PRO A 50 10.95 -13.41 2.29
CA PRO A 50 10.91 -14.76 1.71
C PRO A 50 9.50 -15.16 1.29
N VAL A 51 8.49 -14.73 2.06
CA VAL A 51 7.08 -14.96 1.76
C VAL A 51 6.61 -13.95 0.72
N LYS A 52 6.43 -14.43 -0.51
CA LYS A 52 5.88 -13.65 -1.64
C LYS A 52 4.34 -13.63 -1.65
N PRO A 53 3.71 -12.67 -2.37
CA PRO A 53 2.26 -12.57 -2.44
C PRO A 53 1.54 -13.87 -2.85
N TRP A 54 2.10 -14.61 -3.81
CA TRP A 54 1.53 -15.89 -4.27
C TRP A 54 1.65 -17.06 -3.28
N HIS A 55 2.35 -16.88 -2.15
CA HIS A 55 2.37 -17.88 -1.07
C HIS A 55 1.28 -17.61 -0.01
N GLN A 56 0.52 -16.53 -0.13
CA GLN A 56 -0.55 -16.23 0.81
C GLN A 56 -1.71 -17.22 0.63
N ASN A 57 -2.25 -17.70 1.74
CA ASN A 57 -3.49 -18.46 1.74
C ASN A 57 -4.66 -17.49 1.64
N ILE A 58 -5.56 -17.71 0.69
CA ILE A 58 -6.76 -16.89 0.52
C ILE A 58 -7.97 -17.80 0.73
N ASN A 59 -8.95 -17.32 1.49
CA ASN A 59 -10.23 -17.99 1.61
C ASN A 59 -10.97 -17.92 0.25
N PRO A 60 -11.25 -19.05 -0.42
CA PRO A 60 -11.89 -19.05 -1.74
C PRO A 60 -13.31 -18.48 -1.76
N ALA A 61 -14.05 -18.60 -0.65
CA ALA A 61 -15.42 -18.13 -0.54
C ALA A 61 -15.50 -16.61 -0.35
N THR A 62 -14.63 -16.06 0.49
CA THR A 62 -14.66 -14.63 0.88
C THR A 62 -13.61 -13.77 0.20
N GLY A 63 -12.66 -14.38 -0.50
CA GLY A 63 -11.56 -13.68 -1.18
C GLY A 63 -10.67 -12.90 -0.21
N THR A 64 -10.63 -13.29 1.06
CA THR A 64 -9.83 -12.63 2.10
C THR A 64 -8.53 -13.39 2.34
N ILE A 65 -7.43 -12.66 2.47
CA ILE A 65 -6.14 -13.23 2.85
C ILE A 65 -6.24 -13.76 4.29
N ILE A 66 -5.91 -15.03 4.47
CA ILE A 66 -5.80 -15.70 5.75
C ILE A 66 -4.39 -15.42 6.26
N ALA A 67 -4.24 -14.41 7.12
CA ALA A 67 -2.94 -14.06 7.67
C ALA A 67 -2.44 -15.17 8.61
N GLN A 68 -1.31 -15.80 8.26
CA GLN A 68 -0.64 -16.78 9.13
C GLN A 68 0.05 -16.13 10.34
N ASP A 69 0.42 -14.84 10.24
CA ASP A 69 1.13 -14.05 11.26
C ASP A 69 0.50 -12.66 11.45
N GLN A 70 1.04 -11.85 12.37
CA GLN A 70 0.69 -10.44 12.59
C GLN A 70 1.05 -9.56 11.39
N ILE A 71 0.31 -9.69 10.29
CA ILE A 71 0.40 -8.83 9.11
C ILE A 71 -0.37 -7.53 9.41
N SER A 72 0.30 -6.39 9.31
CA SER A 72 -0.36 -5.08 9.46
C SER A 72 -1.47 -4.90 8.42
N GLN A 73 -2.55 -4.22 8.79
CA GLN A 73 -3.67 -3.94 7.87
C GLN A 73 -3.21 -3.26 6.57
N GLN A 74 -2.21 -2.38 6.65
CA GLN A 74 -1.64 -1.71 5.48
C GLN A 74 -0.97 -2.68 4.51
N SER A 75 -0.34 -3.74 5.02
CA SER A 75 0.24 -4.79 4.17
C SER A 75 -0.85 -5.59 3.45
N ILE A 76 -1.97 -5.83 4.14
CA ILE A 76 -3.13 -6.54 3.58
C ILE A 76 -3.70 -5.76 2.38
N ASP A 77 -3.80 -4.43 2.47
CA ASP A 77 -4.29 -3.59 1.37
C ASP A 77 -3.45 -3.77 0.09
N PHE A 78 -2.12 -3.73 0.20
CA PHE A 78 -1.22 -3.92 -0.94
C PHE A 78 -1.20 -5.37 -1.45
N LEU A 79 -1.35 -6.36 -0.58
CA LEU A 79 -1.48 -7.76 -0.99
C LEU A 79 -2.80 -8.01 -1.74
N ASN A 80 -3.90 -7.44 -1.27
CA ASN A 80 -5.18 -7.48 -1.97
C ASN A 80 -5.06 -6.85 -3.37
N PHE A 81 -4.37 -5.72 -3.49
CA PHE A 81 -4.09 -5.08 -4.78
C PHE A 81 -3.32 -6.01 -5.72
N TRP A 82 -2.27 -6.67 -5.23
CA TRP A 82 -1.50 -7.63 -6.01
C TRP A 82 -2.36 -8.82 -6.49
N TRP A 83 -3.14 -9.39 -5.58
CA TRP A 83 -4.01 -10.54 -5.89
C TRP A 83 -5.18 -10.17 -6.80
N GLN A 84 -5.67 -8.94 -6.73
CA GLN A 84 -6.66 -8.43 -7.65
C GLN A 84 -6.10 -8.36 -9.07
N ILE A 85 -4.95 -7.72 -9.29
CA ILE A 85 -4.29 -7.71 -10.61
C ILE A 85 -4.03 -9.14 -11.08
N PHE A 86 -3.52 -10.00 -10.21
CA PHE A 86 -3.27 -11.40 -10.57
C PHE A 86 -4.56 -12.08 -11.04
N THR A 87 -5.65 -11.97 -10.27
CA THR A 87 -6.90 -12.66 -10.57
C THR A 87 -7.59 -12.11 -11.80
N THR A 88 -7.57 -10.79 -12.02
CA THR A 88 -8.27 -10.15 -13.15
C THR A 88 -7.46 -10.14 -14.44
N ASP A 89 -6.14 -9.94 -14.36
CA ASP A 89 -5.34 -9.58 -15.54
C ASP A 89 -4.30 -10.65 -15.92
N VAL A 90 -3.87 -11.48 -14.97
CA VAL A 90 -2.82 -12.49 -15.17
C VAL A 90 -3.42 -13.89 -15.28
N LYS A 91 -4.22 -14.30 -14.29
CA LYS A 91 -4.81 -15.63 -14.18
C LYS A 91 -5.61 -16.05 -15.41
N PRO A 92 -6.44 -15.19 -16.06
CA PRO A 92 -7.17 -15.61 -17.26
C PRO A 92 -6.29 -15.97 -18.46
N LYS A 93 -5.00 -15.59 -18.42
CA LYS A 93 -4.00 -15.88 -19.46
C LYS A 93 -3.16 -17.11 -19.13
N LEU A 94 -3.34 -17.72 -17.95
CA LEU A 94 -2.61 -18.91 -17.55
C LEU A 94 -3.32 -20.17 -18.05
N ASN A 95 -2.53 -21.15 -18.47
CA ASN A 95 -3.04 -22.47 -18.82
C ASN A 95 -3.16 -23.33 -17.54
N PRO A 96 -4.38 -23.76 -17.15
CA PRO A 96 -4.58 -24.60 -15.96
C PRO A 96 -4.01 -26.01 -16.11
N ASP A 97 -3.77 -26.47 -17.35
CA ASP A 97 -3.23 -27.80 -17.62
C ASP A 97 -1.71 -27.89 -17.38
N LEU A 98 -1.05 -26.75 -17.13
CA LEU A 98 0.36 -26.74 -16.73
C LEU A 98 0.51 -27.34 -15.34
N GLY A 99 1.49 -28.23 -15.14
CA GLY A 99 1.81 -28.73 -13.80
C GLY A 99 2.49 -27.69 -12.91
N GLY A 100 2.59 -27.99 -11.61
CA GLY A 100 3.36 -27.19 -10.64
C GLY A 100 2.64 -25.91 -10.16
N PRO A 101 3.41 -24.93 -9.63
CA PRO A 101 2.84 -23.74 -9.01
C PRO A 101 1.95 -22.90 -9.95
N VAL A 102 2.27 -22.88 -11.24
CA VAL A 102 1.51 -22.11 -12.24
C VAL A 102 0.12 -22.69 -12.45
N GLY A 103 -0.01 -24.00 -12.64
CA GLY A 103 -1.31 -24.66 -12.76
C GLY A 103 -2.14 -24.53 -11.49
N HIS A 104 -1.50 -24.70 -10.33
CA HIS A 104 -2.18 -24.52 -9.05
C HIS A 104 -2.78 -23.11 -8.93
N LEU A 105 -2.01 -22.06 -9.22
CA LEU A 105 -2.48 -20.68 -9.20
C LEU A 105 -3.53 -20.39 -10.28
N ALA A 106 -3.41 -20.99 -11.47
CA ALA A 106 -4.37 -20.86 -12.56
C ALA A 106 -5.74 -21.48 -12.21
N GLY A 107 -5.73 -22.59 -11.47
CA GLY A 107 -6.92 -23.31 -11.02
C GLY A 107 -7.63 -22.70 -9.81
N LEU A 108 -7.05 -21.71 -9.14
CA LEU A 108 -7.72 -21.03 -8.03
C LEU A 108 -9.05 -20.40 -8.49
N HIS A 109 -10.05 -20.41 -7.63
CA HIS A 109 -11.33 -19.73 -7.90
C HIS A 109 -11.75 -18.96 -6.66
N PHE A 110 -12.09 -17.68 -6.84
CA PHE A 110 -12.52 -16.80 -5.77
C PHE A 110 -13.94 -16.33 -6.06
N ALA A 111 -14.89 -16.65 -5.19
CA ALA A 111 -16.30 -16.34 -5.41
C ALA A 111 -16.59 -14.83 -5.34
N SER A 112 -16.00 -14.14 -4.35
CA SER A 112 -16.14 -12.70 -4.14
C SER A 112 -15.05 -12.22 -3.19
N GLY A 113 -14.82 -10.91 -3.10
CA GLY A 113 -14.02 -10.33 -2.01
C GLY A 113 -12.95 -9.31 -2.45
N PRO A 114 -12.08 -8.90 -1.50
CA PRO A 114 -11.03 -7.91 -1.76
C PRO A 114 -10.07 -8.27 -2.89
N VAL A 115 -9.84 -9.57 -3.14
CA VAL A 115 -8.95 -10.04 -4.22
C VAL A 115 -9.63 -10.11 -5.59
N THR A 116 -10.95 -9.90 -5.68
CA THR A 116 -11.67 -9.86 -6.98
C THR A 116 -12.25 -8.49 -7.29
N GLN A 117 -12.32 -7.61 -6.30
CA GLN A 117 -12.84 -6.26 -6.46
C GLN A 117 -11.72 -5.24 -6.66
N PRO A 118 -11.93 -4.22 -7.50
CA PRO A 118 -10.95 -3.18 -7.68
C PRO A 118 -10.64 -2.54 -6.32
N PRO A 119 -9.35 -2.39 -5.99
CA PRO A 119 -8.93 -1.84 -4.72
C PRO A 119 -9.44 -0.41 -4.60
N LYS A 120 -10.04 -0.06 -3.45
CA LYS A 120 -10.31 1.33 -3.12
C LYS A 120 -8.98 2.05 -3.03
N LEU A 121 -8.65 2.82 -4.06
CA LEU A 121 -7.46 3.65 -4.05
C LEU A 121 -7.50 4.53 -2.78
N PRO A 122 -6.43 4.57 -1.98
CA PRO A 122 -6.38 5.50 -0.88
C PRO A 122 -6.51 6.90 -1.48
N GLU A 123 -7.58 7.61 -1.13
CA GLU A 123 -7.70 9.04 -1.44
C GLU A 123 -6.35 9.69 -1.09
N VAL A 124 -5.82 10.46 -2.04
CA VAL A 124 -4.63 11.26 -1.78
C VAL A 124 -5.07 12.26 -0.73
N ALA A 125 -4.88 11.92 0.54
CA ALA A 125 -5.05 12.84 1.63
C ALA A 125 -4.19 14.04 1.28
N LEU A 126 -4.85 15.16 0.96
CA LEU A 126 -4.17 16.43 0.72
C LEU A 126 -3.21 16.62 1.90
N ASP A 127 -2.02 17.11 1.61
CA ASP A 127 -0.95 17.33 2.58
C ASP A 127 -1.33 18.49 3.51
N ARG A 128 -2.43 18.36 4.26
CA ARG A 128 -3.08 19.44 5.01
C ARG A 128 -2.10 20.13 5.94
N GLN A 129 -1.37 19.36 6.76
CA GLN A 129 -0.29 19.91 7.58
C GLN A 129 0.79 20.65 6.76
N GLY A 130 1.29 20.08 5.65
CA GLY A 130 2.29 20.78 4.84
C GLY A 130 1.74 22.02 4.14
N SER A 131 0.46 22.02 3.76
CA SER A 131 -0.26 23.19 3.27
C SER A 131 -0.31 24.29 4.34
N TRP A 132 -0.56 23.93 5.60
CA TRP A 132 -0.43 24.89 6.72
C TRP A 132 0.99 25.43 6.88
N GLU A 133 2.01 24.57 6.84
CA GLU A 133 3.42 24.96 6.99
C GLU A 133 3.92 25.87 5.85
N ARG A 134 3.33 25.75 4.65
CA ARG A 134 3.65 26.60 3.49
C ARG A 134 2.76 27.84 3.35
N GLY A 135 1.78 28.02 4.24
CA GLY A 135 0.80 29.12 4.15
C GLY A 135 -0.30 28.92 3.09
N GLU A 136 -0.43 27.73 2.53
CA GLU A 136 -1.45 27.34 1.54
C GLU A 136 -2.72 26.81 2.22
N ILE A 137 -3.24 27.53 3.22
CA ILE A 137 -4.35 27.05 4.05
C ILE A 137 -5.67 27.14 3.27
N ASP A 138 -6.45 26.06 3.30
CA ASP A 138 -7.78 26.01 2.65
C ASP A 138 -8.85 26.63 3.55
N TYR A 139 -8.83 27.97 3.65
CA TYR A 139 -9.78 28.73 4.46
C TYR A 139 -11.25 28.57 4.03
N THR A 140 -11.52 28.04 2.84
CA THR A 140 -12.87 27.87 2.29
C THR A 140 -13.43 26.45 2.43
N GLY A 141 -12.58 25.44 2.57
CA GLY A 141 -12.96 24.03 2.65
C GLY A 141 -12.64 23.40 3.99
N ALA A 142 -11.63 22.53 4.01
CA ALA A 142 -11.33 21.70 5.18
C ALA A 142 -10.83 22.51 6.38
N ASP A 143 -10.15 23.65 6.13
CA ASP A 143 -9.55 24.53 7.12
C ASP A 143 -10.35 25.81 7.39
N ARG A 144 -11.63 25.83 7.01
CA ARG A 144 -12.52 26.95 7.34
C ARG A 144 -12.66 27.15 8.85
N PHE A 145 -12.86 28.40 9.27
CA PHE A 145 -12.94 28.81 10.67
C PHE A 145 -13.93 27.97 11.50
N SER A 146 -15.10 27.64 10.94
CA SER A 146 -16.11 26.84 11.65
C SER A 146 -15.62 25.43 12.00
N ASN A 147 -14.85 24.79 11.13
CA ASN A 147 -14.27 23.47 11.39
C ASN A 147 -13.16 23.57 12.45
N ILE A 148 -12.30 24.59 12.37
CA ILE A 148 -11.24 24.84 13.35
C ILE A 148 -11.84 25.10 14.73
N LYS A 149 -12.84 25.99 14.80
CA LYS A 149 -13.54 26.32 16.05
C LYS A 149 -14.18 25.07 16.65
N ALA A 150 -14.89 24.27 15.86
CA ALA A 150 -15.50 23.03 16.34
C ALA A 150 -14.46 22.03 16.88
N ALA A 151 -13.29 21.93 16.24
CA ALA A 151 -12.20 21.08 16.72
C ALA A 151 -11.59 21.60 18.04
N LEU A 152 -11.41 22.91 18.18
CA LEU A 152 -10.93 23.56 19.42
C LEU A 152 -11.94 23.37 20.56
N ASP A 153 -13.21 23.68 20.31
CA ASP A 153 -14.30 23.51 21.29
C ASP A 153 -14.34 22.06 21.80
N LYS A 154 -14.16 21.07 20.91
CA LYS A 154 -14.10 19.65 21.27
C LYS A 154 -12.90 19.28 22.16
N GLN A 155 -11.74 19.91 21.96
CA GLN A 155 -10.55 19.65 22.78
C GLN A 155 -10.62 20.36 24.13
N LEU A 156 -11.23 21.55 24.18
CA LEU A 156 -11.42 22.32 25.41
C LEU A 156 -12.56 21.78 26.29
N ALA A 157 -13.48 21.00 25.73
CA ALA A 157 -14.55 20.33 26.45
C ALA A 157 -14.13 18.96 27.06
N LYS A 158 -12.85 18.58 26.93
CA LYS A 158 -12.25 17.41 27.58
C LYS A 158 -11.42 17.84 28.77
#